data_AF-A0A1Y1MA70-F1
#
_entry.id   AF-A0A1Y1MA70-F1
#
_cell.length_a   1.000
_cell.length_b   1.000
_cell.length_c   1.000
_cell.angle_alpha   90.00
_cell.angle_beta   90.00
_cell.angle_gamma   90.00
#
_symmetry.space_group_name_H-M   'P 1'
#
loop_
_entity.id
_entity.type
_entity.pdbx_description
1 polymer ?
#
loop_
_entity_poly.entity_id
_entity_poly.type
_entity_poly.pdbx_seq_one_letter_code
_entity_poly.pdbx_strand_id
1 'polypeptide(L)'
;MEEEEEEESEILWPVSELVELEPKPIYARTLAREMLIFIAFFAFVTAVAVTSIDPITYYQYRLFEQLFVESKIPPLDKYPRIGLRDVYSMSDIWRYLEYVFYDGFHWKFYYDERYNTKEIPEDSPDRNVAFDNKLLGVPRLRQLKVRKDSCLINSAFAMGIKQCFGYYSHVTEERNKFGDQSQFVFVETLKSNSYVGKLYTYPGSRGYIVKLAIRDISDDTPNSIPVLKKSLWIGRGTRVVFVEFPTYNSNTNLFCVVKLVFEIPPTGGVVTSHSFRVVRLLRYVTISDYALLACEVIVFLFILAYTVFLGIELNHLGALALTRFWS
;
A
#
# COMPACT_ATOMS: atom_id res chain seq x y z
N MET A 1 -69.36 -27.23 -6.61
CA MET A 1 -68.41 -27.22 -7.75
C MET A 1 -67.48 -26.07 -7.42
N GLU A 2 -66.21 -26.41 -7.23
CA GLU A 2 -65.30 -25.84 -6.23
C GLU A 2 -65.20 -24.31 -6.20
N GLU A 3 -65.32 -23.76 -4.98
CA GLU A 3 -64.68 -22.50 -4.60
C GLU A 3 -63.17 -22.80 -4.54
N GLU A 4 -62.43 -22.38 -5.56
CA GLU A 4 -60.98 -22.20 -5.44
C GLU A 4 -60.76 -20.96 -4.57
N GLU A 5 -60.54 -21.17 -3.28
CA GLU A 5 -59.80 -20.23 -2.44
C GLU A 5 -58.40 -20.09 -3.07
N GLU A 6 -58.22 -19.08 -3.93
CA GLU A 6 -56.91 -18.55 -4.24
C GLU A 6 -56.32 -18.07 -2.92
N GLU A 7 -55.38 -18.85 -2.39
CA GLU A 7 -54.50 -18.50 -1.29
C GLU A 7 -53.62 -17.33 -1.79
N GLU A 8 -54.16 -16.11 -1.82
CA GLU A 8 -53.39 -14.89 -1.99
C GLU A 8 -52.39 -14.87 -0.83
N SER A 9 -51.15 -15.28 -1.10
CA SER A 9 -50.04 -15.04 -0.21
C SER A 9 -49.91 -13.53 -0.07
N GLU A 10 -50.57 -12.94 0.94
CA GLU A 10 -50.44 -11.53 1.28
C GLU A 10 -48.95 -11.23 1.40
N ILE A 11 -48.41 -10.55 0.39
CA ILE A 11 -47.01 -10.16 0.38
C ILE A 11 -46.88 -9.15 1.51
N LEU A 12 -46.32 -9.59 2.64
CA LEU A 12 -46.23 -8.83 3.89
C LEU A 12 -45.61 -7.43 3.69
N TRP A 13 -44.79 -7.27 2.64
CA TRP A 13 -44.16 -6.02 2.21
C TRP A 13 -44.17 -5.91 0.68
N PRO A 14 -45.26 -5.39 0.07
CA PRO A 14 -45.36 -5.36 -1.37
C PRO A 14 -44.49 -4.22 -1.91
N VAL A 15 -43.66 -4.54 -2.92
CA VAL A 15 -42.76 -3.61 -3.62
C VAL A 15 -43.59 -2.82 -4.64
N SER A 16 -43.25 -1.56 -4.92
CA SER A 16 -43.98 -0.72 -5.88
C SER A 16 -44.17 -1.39 -7.25
N GLU A 17 -43.21 -2.21 -7.69
CA GLU A 17 -43.30 -2.99 -8.94
C GLU A 17 -44.36 -4.09 -8.90
N LEU A 18 -44.62 -4.69 -7.74
CA LEU A 18 -45.68 -5.69 -7.55
C LEU A 18 -47.07 -5.04 -7.38
N VAL A 19 -47.11 -3.73 -7.13
CA VAL A 19 -48.30 -2.92 -6.81
C VAL A 19 -48.66 -1.98 -7.97
N GLU A 20 -47.97 -2.07 -9.12
CA GLU A 20 -48.17 -1.15 -10.26
C GLU A 20 -49.62 -1.18 -10.81
N LEU A 21 -50.30 -2.32 -10.65
CA LEU A 21 -51.70 -2.53 -11.09
C LEU A 21 -52.75 -2.15 -10.02
N GLU A 22 -52.33 -1.85 -8.79
CA GLU A 22 -53.23 -1.49 -7.70
C GLU A 22 -53.76 -0.05 -7.81
N PRO A 23 -54.87 0.28 -7.10
CA PRO A 23 -55.42 1.63 -7.13
C PRO A 23 -54.39 2.70 -6.72
N LYS A 24 -54.38 3.81 -7.47
CA LYS A 24 -53.48 4.97 -7.30
C LYS A 24 -53.10 5.35 -5.86
N PRO A 25 -54.01 5.42 -4.87
CA PRO A 25 -53.64 5.76 -3.50
C PRO A 25 -52.73 4.73 -2.82
N ILE A 26 -52.86 3.43 -3.13
CA ILE A 26 -52.03 2.38 -2.53
C ILE A 26 -50.64 2.41 -3.14
N TYR A 27 -50.55 2.47 -4.48
CA TYR A 27 -49.30 2.65 -5.19
C TYR A 27 -48.52 3.90 -4.72
N ALA A 28 -49.19 5.05 -4.61
CA ALA A 28 -48.55 6.29 -4.16
C ALA A 28 -47.98 6.20 -2.73
N ARG A 29 -48.68 5.50 -1.83
CA ARG A 29 -48.21 5.27 -0.45
C ARG A 29 -47.01 4.33 -0.40
N THR A 30 -47.03 3.27 -1.20
CA THR A 30 -45.93 2.30 -1.33
C THR A 30 -44.68 2.97 -1.89
N LEU A 31 -44.82 3.74 -2.97
CA LEU A 31 -43.74 4.51 -3.58
C LEU A 31 -43.15 5.54 -2.59
N ALA A 32 -43.99 6.31 -1.89
CA ALA A 32 -43.53 7.29 -0.91
C ALA A 32 -42.75 6.63 0.24
N ARG A 33 -43.21 5.46 0.71
CA ARG A 33 -42.50 4.66 1.73
C ARG A 33 -41.13 4.23 1.22
N GLU A 34 -41.04 3.69 0.00
CA GLU A 34 -39.76 3.26 -0.60
C GLU A 34 -38.80 4.42 -0.81
N MET A 35 -39.29 5.55 -1.32
CA MET A 35 -38.47 6.76 -1.48
C MET A 35 -37.91 7.24 -0.13
N LEU A 36 -38.71 7.23 0.94
CA LEU A 36 -38.24 7.62 2.27
C LEU A 36 -37.18 6.66 2.82
N ILE A 37 -37.38 5.35 2.65
CA ILE A 37 -36.40 4.32 3.05
C ILE A 37 -35.09 4.49 2.27
N PHE A 38 -35.19 4.74 0.95
CA PHE A 38 -34.02 4.98 0.10
C PHE A 38 -33.28 6.26 0.49
N ILE A 39 -33.99 7.36 0.75
CA ILE A 39 -33.38 8.62 1.23
C ILE A 39 -32.65 8.39 2.55
N ALA A 40 -33.26 7.67 3.49
CA ALA A 40 -32.64 7.33 4.76
C ALA A 40 -31.37 6.47 4.56
N PHE A 41 -31.46 5.42 3.74
CA PHE A 41 -30.32 4.58 3.39
C PHE A 41 -29.18 5.39 2.78
N PHE A 42 -29.49 6.24 1.79
CA PHE A 42 -28.52 7.11 1.14
C PHE A 42 -27.87 8.09 2.13
N ALA A 43 -28.63 8.66 3.06
CA ALA A 43 -28.11 9.51 4.12
C ALA A 43 -27.14 8.77 5.06
N PHE A 44 -27.46 7.53 5.45
CA PHE A 44 -26.55 6.72 6.27
C PHE A 44 -25.27 6.32 5.51
N VAL A 45 -25.39 5.90 4.25
CA VAL A 45 -24.23 5.53 3.42
C VAL A 45 -23.31 6.73 3.21
N THR A 46 -23.88 7.90 2.90
CA THR A 46 -23.09 9.13 2.73
C THR A 46 -22.45 9.58 4.04
N ALA A 47 -23.15 9.49 5.17
CA ALA A 47 -22.56 9.78 6.48
C ALA A 47 -21.37 8.86 6.80
N VAL A 48 -21.51 7.54 6.59
CA VAL A 48 -20.42 6.57 6.77
C VAL A 48 -19.26 6.86 5.81
N ALA A 49 -19.54 7.14 4.54
CA ALA A 49 -18.51 7.41 3.54
C ALA A 49 -17.70 8.68 3.86
N VAL A 50 -18.37 9.77 4.24
CA VAL A 50 -17.71 11.04 4.58
C VAL A 50 -16.89 10.91 5.86
N THR A 51 -17.45 10.29 6.90
CA THR A 51 -16.75 10.11 8.19
C THR A 51 -15.58 9.13 8.11
N SER A 52 -15.62 8.18 7.17
CA SER A 52 -14.51 7.24 6.94
C SER A 52 -13.28 7.89 6.30
N ILE A 53 -13.43 9.08 5.68
CA ILE A 53 -12.33 9.80 5.04
C ILE A 53 -11.78 10.86 6.00
N ASP A 54 -10.64 10.56 6.62
CA ASP A 54 -9.93 11.51 7.48
C ASP A 54 -9.03 12.44 6.65
N PRO A 55 -9.24 13.78 6.65
CA PRO A 55 -8.40 14.73 5.94
C PRO A 55 -6.92 14.70 6.37
N ILE A 56 -6.62 14.28 7.60
CA ILE A 56 -5.26 14.15 8.12
C ILE A 56 -4.45 13.11 7.32
N THR A 57 -5.12 12.12 6.73
CA THR A 57 -4.52 11.10 5.86
C THR A 57 -3.70 11.72 4.73
N TYR A 58 -4.18 12.82 4.13
CA TYR A 58 -3.48 13.52 3.05
C TYR A 58 -2.19 14.20 3.56
N TYR A 59 -2.24 14.88 4.70
CA TYR A 59 -1.08 15.54 5.28
C TYR A 59 -0.01 14.52 5.70
N GLN A 60 -0.44 13.39 6.26
CA GLN A 60 0.44 12.27 6.58
C GLN A 60 1.14 11.72 5.32
N TYR A 61 0.41 11.54 4.22
CA TYR A 61 0.99 11.15 2.93
C TYR A 61 2.03 12.17 2.46
N ARG A 62 1.67 13.47 2.50
CA ARG A 62 2.51 14.55 2.01
C ARG A 62 3.81 14.70 2.82
N LEU A 63 3.74 14.49 4.13
CA LEU A 63 4.92 14.46 5.01
C LEU A 63 5.94 13.42 4.54
N PHE A 64 5.51 12.18 4.29
CA PHE A 64 6.42 11.12 3.82
C PHE A 64 6.95 11.39 2.41
N GLU A 65 6.13 11.95 1.53
CA GLU A 65 6.57 12.36 0.20
C GLU A 65 7.66 13.44 0.28
N GLN A 66 7.45 14.46 1.11
CA GLN A 66 8.44 15.51 1.32
C GLN A 66 9.72 14.96 1.94
N LEU A 67 9.61 14.06 2.93
CA LEU A 67 10.76 13.55 3.66
C LEU A 67 11.60 12.55 2.85
N PHE A 68 10.99 11.66 2.06
CA PHE A 68 11.73 10.61 1.36
C PHE A 68 11.84 10.81 -0.15
N VAL A 69 10.98 11.63 -0.78
CA VAL A 69 10.98 11.83 -2.24
C VAL A 69 11.54 13.19 -2.62
N GLU A 70 11.02 14.25 -2.02
CA GLU A 70 11.35 15.64 -2.38
C GLU A 70 12.54 16.19 -1.61
N SER A 71 12.86 15.64 -0.45
CA SER A 71 14.01 16.05 0.35
C SER A 71 15.29 15.89 -0.48
N LYS A 72 16.13 16.90 -0.36
CA LYS A 72 17.41 16.97 -1.05
C LYS A 72 18.47 17.27 -0.03
N ILE A 73 19.58 16.55 -0.11
CA ILE A 73 20.76 16.85 0.70
C ILE A 73 21.26 18.25 0.32
N PRO A 74 21.59 19.15 1.27
CA PRO A 74 22.40 20.31 0.96
C PRO A 74 23.74 19.84 0.36
N PRO A 75 24.31 20.55 -0.62
CA PRO A 75 25.50 20.07 -1.32
C PRO A 75 26.64 19.86 -0.31
N LEU A 76 27.10 18.62 -0.13
CA LEU A 76 28.49 18.42 0.27
C LEU A 76 29.33 18.90 -0.91
N ASP A 77 30.29 19.78 -0.67
CA ASP A 77 31.03 20.68 -1.58
C ASP A 77 31.52 20.14 -2.95
N LYS A 78 31.27 18.88 -3.29
CA LYS A 78 31.69 18.21 -4.54
C LYS A 78 30.59 17.48 -5.31
N TYR A 79 29.35 17.40 -4.83
CA TYR A 79 28.30 16.60 -5.49
C TYR A 79 26.94 17.31 -5.56
N PRO A 80 26.14 17.04 -6.61
CA PRO A 80 24.81 17.63 -6.75
C PRO A 80 23.86 17.13 -5.66
N ARG A 81 22.81 17.92 -5.40
CA ARG A 81 21.69 17.56 -4.54
C ARG A 81 20.99 16.31 -5.09
N ILE A 82 20.86 15.25 -4.27
CA ILE A 82 20.16 14.02 -4.66
C ILE A 82 18.93 13.85 -3.76
N GLY A 83 17.75 13.77 -4.39
CA GLY A 83 16.55 13.18 -3.81
C GLY A 83 16.18 11.90 -4.56
N LEU A 84 15.07 11.24 -4.21
CA LEU A 84 14.66 9.97 -4.84
C LEU A 84 14.44 10.12 -6.36
N ARG A 85 13.93 11.28 -6.80
CA ARG A 85 13.68 11.58 -8.21
C ARG A 85 14.96 11.81 -9.02
N ASP A 86 16.07 12.09 -8.36
CA ASP A 86 17.36 12.41 -8.97
C ASP A 86 18.32 11.20 -9.00
N VAL A 87 17.82 9.99 -8.72
CA VAL A 87 18.61 8.74 -8.72
C VAL A 87 18.60 8.12 -10.11
N TYR A 88 19.74 8.17 -10.80
CA TYR A 88 19.89 7.65 -12.17
C TYR A 88 20.86 6.47 -12.29
N SER A 89 21.77 6.30 -11.33
CA SER A 89 22.80 5.27 -11.35
C SER A 89 22.76 4.38 -10.10
N MET A 90 23.37 3.19 -10.16
CA MET A 90 23.50 2.31 -8.99
C MET A 90 24.26 2.98 -7.82
N SER A 91 25.24 3.83 -8.11
CA SER A 91 25.94 4.62 -7.09
C SER A 91 24.99 5.60 -6.39
N ASP A 92 24.05 6.20 -7.11
CA ASP A 92 23.09 7.13 -6.54
C ASP A 92 22.10 6.43 -5.61
N ILE A 93 21.76 5.15 -5.86
CA ILE A 93 20.93 4.35 -4.94
C ILE A 93 21.62 4.26 -3.58
N TRP A 94 22.91 3.91 -3.54
CA TRP A 94 23.65 3.83 -2.28
C TRP A 94 23.74 5.19 -1.58
N ARG A 95 24.01 6.26 -2.33
CA ARG A 95 24.05 7.62 -1.76
C ARG A 95 22.69 8.02 -1.18
N TYR A 96 21.59 7.73 -1.88
CA TYR A 96 20.25 7.98 -1.36
C TYR A 96 20.00 7.20 -0.06
N LEU A 97 20.41 5.92 -0.01
CA LEU A 97 20.26 5.07 1.17
C LEU A 97 21.10 5.56 2.36
N GLU A 98 22.36 5.92 2.14
CA GLU A 98 23.32 6.34 3.16
C GLU A 98 22.99 7.70 3.77
N TYR A 99 22.44 8.64 2.99
CA TYR A 99 22.20 10.01 3.44
C TYR A 99 20.72 10.28 3.64
N VAL A 100 19.93 10.37 2.55
CA VAL A 100 18.52 10.81 2.62
C VAL A 100 17.67 9.84 3.42
N PHE A 101 17.76 8.56 3.10
CA PHE A 101 16.96 7.53 3.76
C PHE A 101 17.36 7.35 5.22
N TYR A 102 18.66 7.29 5.51
CA TYR A 102 19.19 7.13 6.87
C TYR A 102 18.81 8.33 7.76
N ASP A 103 19.06 9.55 7.30
CA ASP A 103 18.73 10.78 8.04
C ASP A 103 17.22 10.89 8.31
N GLY A 104 16.38 10.36 7.41
CA GLY A 104 14.93 10.30 7.60
C GLY A 104 14.46 9.54 8.85
N PHE A 105 15.25 8.60 9.36
CA PHE A 105 14.95 7.90 10.63
C PHE A 105 15.63 8.50 11.85
N HIS A 106 16.66 9.30 11.63
CA HIS A 106 17.53 9.81 12.67
C HIS A 106 17.35 11.30 12.85
N TRP A 107 16.12 11.72 13.13
CA TRP A 107 15.86 13.10 13.48
C TRP A 107 16.52 13.43 14.84
N LYS A 108 17.59 14.24 14.82
CA LYS A 108 18.45 14.48 16.00
C LYS A 108 18.05 15.72 16.80
N PHE A 109 17.53 16.75 16.13
CA PHE A 109 17.41 18.09 16.71
C PHE A 109 15.95 18.43 17.04
N TYR A 110 15.68 18.75 18.30
CA TYR A 110 14.44 19.41 18.73
C TYR A 110 14.73 20.86 19.17
N TYR A 111 13.78 21.78 18.92
CA TYR A 111 13.88 23.16 19.36
C TYR A 111 13.26 23.30 20.75
N ASP A 112 14.09 23.54 21.76
CA ASP A 112 13.64 23.83 23.14
C ASP A 112 13.18 25.30 23.28
N GLU A 113 12.43 25.63 24.35
CA GLU A 113 11.85 26.95 24.67
C GLU A 113 12.87 28.10 24.70
N ARG A 114 14.17 27.79 24.67
CA ARG A 114 15.28 28.76 24.64
C ARG A 114 16.04 28.82 23.32
N TYR A 115 15.49 28.28 22.23
CA TYR A 115 16.15 28.20 20.91
C TYR A 115 17.47 27.42 20.89
N ASN A 116 17.79 26.69 21.96
CA ASN A 116 18.91 25.76 21.99
C ASN A 116 18.49 24.46 21.30
N THR A 117 19.26 24.03 20.30
CA THR A 117 19.12 22.70 19.71
C THR A 117 19.56 21.66 20.73
N LYS A 118 18.62 20.90 21.30
CA LYS A 118 18.95 19.77 22.16
C LYS A 118 18.96 18.51 21.30
N GLU A 119 20.08 17.79 21.34
CA GLU A 119 20.16 16.48 20.70
C GLU A 119 19.39 15.45 21.53
N ILE A 120 18.48 14.75 20.87
CA ILE A 120 17.76 13.64 21.48
C ILE A 120 18.75 12.48 21.68
N PRO A 121 18.89 11.91 22.90
CA PRO A 121 19.77 10.76 23.13
C PRO A 121 19.46 9.62 22.17
N GLU A 122 20.53 8.96 21.72
CA GLU A 122 20.48 7.96 20.66
C GLU A 122 19.54 6.79 20.96
N ASP A 123 19.53 6.36 22.23
CA ASP A 123 18.73 5.26 22.78
C ASP A 123 17.31 5.67 23.19
N SER A 124 16.94 6.93 23.01
CA SER A 124 15.64 7.38 23.49
C SER A 124 14.50 6.77 22.63
N PRO A 125 13.40 6.35 23.26
CA PRO A 125 12.22 5.86 22.56
C PRO A 125 11.53 6.95 21.71
N ASP A 126 11.96 8.21 21.86
CA ASP A 126 11.40 9.39 21.21
C ASP A 126 12.07 9.73 19.88
N ARG A 127 13.13 8.98 19.49
CA ARG A 127 13.78 9.10 18.18
C ARG A 127 12.94 8.45 17.08
N ASN A 128 11.86 9.15 16.73
CA ASN A 128 10.87 8.75 15.76
C ASN A 128 11.06 9.48 14.42
N VAL A 129 10.43 8.97 13.35
CA VAL A 129 10.42 9.62 12.05
C VAL A 129 9.58 10.89 12.14
N ALA A 130 10.19 12.05 11.87
CA ALA A 130 9.55 13.36 12.05
C ALA A 130 8.87 13.52 13.43
N PHE A 131 9.54 13.08 14.50
CA PHE A 131 9.12 13.13 15.93
C PHE A 131 7.90 12.30 16.34
N ASP A 132 6.83 12.32 15.56
CA ASP A 132 5.55 11.70 15.97
C ASP A 132 5.32 10.31 15.36
N ASN A 133 6.08 9.94 14.31
CA ASN A 133 5.86 8.69 13.60
C ASN A 133 6.82 7.61 14.08
N LYS A 134 6.30 6.68 14.86
CA LYS A 134 7.04 5.53 15.35
C LYS A 134 7.26 4.50 14.25
N LEU A 135 8.51 4.18 13.96
CA LEU A 135 8.87 3.05 13.11
C LEU A 135 8.47 1.73 13.79
N LEU A 136 7.70 0.89 13.08
CA LEU A 136 7.31 -0.42 13.57
C LEU A 136 8.27 -1.48 13.04
N GLY A 137 9.11 -2.02 13.92
CA GLY A 137 10.16 -2.98 13.57
C GLY A 137 11.35 -2.29 12.91
N VAL A 138 11.79 -2.81 11.78
CA VAL A 138 12.95 -2.31 11.04
C VAL A 138 12.67 -2.29 9.53
N PRO A 139 13.27 -1.36 8.77
CA PRO A 139 13.09 -1.35 7.33
C PRO A 139 13.68 -2.57 6.66
N ARG A 140 12.96 -3.05 5.65
CA ARG A 140 13.31 -4.23 4.90
C ARG A 140 13.77 -3.82 3.50
N LEU A 141 14.99 -4.21 3.17
CA LEU A 141 15.46 -4.24 1.79
C LEU A 141 15.10 -5.59 1.17
N ARG A 142 14.52 -5.55 -0.02
CA ARG A 142 14.25 -6.75 -0.81
C ARG A 142 14.75 -6.52 -2.24
N GLN A 143 15.51 -7.45 -2.80
CA GLN A 143 15.95 -7.36 -4.18
C GLN A 143 15.61 -8.61 -4.99
N LEU A 144 15.53 -8.41 -6.30
CA LEU A 144 15.49 -9.47 -7.30
C LEU A 144 16.66 -9.31 -8.27
N LYS A 145 17.25 -10.46 -8.62
CA LYS A 145 18.42 -10.54 -9.49
C LYS A 145 18.13 -11.48 -10.65
N VAL A 146 18.87 -11.32 -11.74
CA VAL A 146 18.89 -12.25 -12.89
C VAL A 146 20.24 -12.93 -13.01
N ARG A 147 20.25 -14.11 -13.63
CA ARG A 147 21.47 -14.91 -13.85
C ARG A 147 22.45 -14.21 -14.79
N LYS A 148 23.73 -14.56 -14.66
CA LYS A 148 24.87 -13.98 -15.41
C LYS A 148 24.94 -14.33 -16.90
N ASP A 149 24.08 -15.23 -17.36
CA ASP A 149 23.96 -15.79 -18.71
C ASP A 149 22.54 -15.63 -19.26
N SER A 150 21.79 -14.67 -18.72
CA SER A 150 20.37 -14.45 -19.05
C SER A 150 20.13 -13.74 -20.38
N CYS A 151 21.18 -13.50 -21.17
CA CYS A 151 21.10 -12.80 -22.45
C CYS A 151 21.99 -13.48 -23.50
N LEU A 152 21.59 -13.33 -24.77
CA LEU A 152 22.36 -13.82 -25.91
C LEU A 152 23.39 -12.77 -26.32
N ILE A 153 24.67 -13.14 -26.22
CA ILE A 153 25.79 -12.30 -26.66
C ILE A 153 26.05 -12.61 -28.13
N ASN A 154 26.13 -11.58 -28.98
CA ASN A 154 26.47 -11.77 -30.38
C ASN A 154 27.91 -12.33 -30.49
N SER A 155 28.08 -13.36 -31.34
CA SER A 155 29.36 -14.04 -31.56
C SER A 155 30.55 -13.12 -31.81
N ALA A 156 30.35 -11.98 -32.48
CA ALA A 156 31.40 -10.98 -32.73
C ALA A 156 31.98 -10.38 -31.44
N PHE A 157 31.20 -10.30 -30.36
CA PHE A 157 31.59 -9.73 -29.07
C PHE A 157 31.86 -10.78 -27.99
N ALA A 158 31.75 -12.07 -28.31
CA ALA A 158 31.90 -13.17 -27.36
C ALA A 158 33.29 -13.19 -26.69
N MET A 159 34.32 -12.67 -27.36
CA MET A 159 35.68 -12.62 -26.81
C MET A 159 35.84 -11.56 -25.71
N GLY A 160 35.10 -10.44 -25.79
CA GLY A 160 35.18 -9.34 -24.83
C GLY A 160 34.13 -9.39 -23.72
N ILE A 161 32.94 -9.95 -24.00
CA ILE A 161 31.82 -9.98 -23.07
C ILE A 161 31.66 -11.40 -22.53
N LYS A 162 32.11 -11.65 -21.28
CA LYS A 162 32.03 -12.96 -20.62
C LYS A 162 30.73 -13.19 -19.84
N GLN A 163 30.02 -12.12 -19.48
CA GLN A 163 28.81 -12.17 -18.66
C GLN A 163 27.79 -11.18 -19.20
N CYS A 164 26.52 -11.58 -19.19
CA CYS A 164 25.42 -10.72 -19.58
C CYS A 164 24.20 -10.89 -18.69
N PHE A 165 23.58 -9.76 -18.35
CA PHE A 165 22.38 -9.72 -17.55
C PHE A 165 21.26 -9.15 -18.42
N GLY A 166 20.30 -10.00 -18.79
CA GLY A 166 19.17 -9.66 -19.65
C GLY A 166 18.01 -9.03 -18.89
N TYR A 167 16.84 -9.02 -19.51
CA TYR A 167 15.60 -8.54 -18.92
C TYR A 167 15.14 -9.39 -17.73
N TYR A 168 14.38 -8.79 -16.82
CA TYR A 168 13.75 -9.55 -15.74
C TYR A 168 12.65 -10.44 -16.31
N SER A 169 12.67 -11.71 -15.94
CA SER A 169 11.58 -12.65 -16.15
C SER A 169 11.63 -13.72 -15.06
N HIS A 170 10.51 -14.42 -14.85
CA HIS A 170 10.49 -15.55 -13.91
C HIS A 170 11.47 -16.66 -14.28
N VAL A 171 11.82 -16.80 -15.56
CA VAL A 171 12.74 -17.81 -16.06
C VAL A 171 14.19 -17.39 -15.84
N THR A 172 14.53 -16.09 -15.98
CA THR A 172 15.90 -15.56 -15.86
C THR A 172 16.31 -15.19 -14.43
N GLU A 173 15.38 -15.30 -13.48
CA GLU A 173 15.60 -15.01 -12.06
C GLU A 173 16.74 -15.84 -11.45
N GLU A 174 17.60 -15.17 -10.68
CA GLU A 174 18.68 -15.78 -9.90
C GLU A 174 18.15 -16.15 -8.52
N ARG A 175 18.37 -17.42 -8.12
CA ARG A 175 17.89 -17.98 -6.85
C ARG A 175 19.00 -18.58 -5.99
N ASN A 176 20.23 -18.64 -6.49
CA ASN A 176 21.34 -19.20 -5.74
C ASN A 176 21.78 -18.26 -4.61
N LYS A 177 22.40 -18.81 -3.56
CA LYS A 177 23.00 -17.98 -2.51
C LYS A 177 24.16 -17.15 -3.09
N PHE A 178 24.36 -15.93 -2.59
CA PHE A 178 25.47 -15.07 -3.03
C PHE A 178 26.03 -14.23 -1.88
N GLY A 179 27.14 -13.51 -2.16
CA GLY A 179 27.87 -12.72 -1.17
C GLY A 179 28.98 -13.52 -0.50
N ASP A 180 29.72 -12.86 0.39
CA ASP A 180 30.79 -13.52 1.13
C ASP A 180 30.22 -14.66 1.99
N GLN A 181 30.88 -15.81 1.95
CA GLN A 181 30.44 -17.04 2.63
C GLN A 181 28.96 -17.42 2.42
N SER A 182 28.35 -17.08 1.27
CA SER A 182 26.93 -17.34 0.97
C SER A 182 25.94 -16.68 1.96
N GLN A 183 26.30 -15.52 2.50
CA GLN A 183 25.50 -14.78 3.48
C GLN A 183 24.07 -14.43 3.01
N PHE A 184 23.86 -14.20 1.71
CA PHE A 184 22.54 -13.80 1.19
C PHE A 184 21.81 -14.99 0.59
N VAL A 185 20.73 -15.38 1.29
CA VAL A 185 19.88 -16.51 0.92
C VAL A 185 18.62 -16.01 0.21
N PHE A 186 18.23 -16.72 -0.86
CA PHE A 186 16.98 -16.47 -1.56
C PHE A 186 15.79 -17.04 -0.76
N VAL A 187 14.74 -16.25 -0.57
CA VAL A 187 13.57 -16.62 0.22
C VAL A 187 12.35 -16.73 -0.70
N GLU A 188 11.58 -17.83 -0.58
CA GLU A 188 10.37 -18.13 -1.37
C GLU A 188 9.11 -18.34 -0.52
N THR A 189 8.99 -17.71 0.65
CA THR A 189 7.91 -17.98 1.61
C THR A 189 6.99 -16.78 1.89
N LEU A 190 7.11 -15.68 1.15
CA LEU A 190 6.28 -14.50 1.43
C LEU A 190 4.87 -14.67 0.83
N LYS A 191 3.84 -14.57 1.66
CA LYS A 191 2.46 -14.34 1.19
C LYS A 191 2.31 -12.87 0.78
N SER A 192 2.82 -12.50 -0.39
CA SER A 192 2.71 -11.12 -0.89
C SER A 192 2.41 -11.08 -2.38
N ASN A 193 1.47 -10.21 -2.74
CA ASN A 193 1.04 -10.01 -4.12
C ASN A 193 2.18 -9.45 -4.98
N SER A 194 2.15 -9.78 -6.27
CA SER A 194 3.05 -9.20 -7.25
C SER A 194 2.95 -7.67 -7.27
N TYR A 195 4.10 -7.01 -7.42
CA TYR A 195 4.21 -5.58 -7.59
C TYR A 195 4.33 -5.26 -9.08
N VAL A 196 3.37 -4.49 -9.59
CA VAL A 196 3.42 -3.97 -10.97
C VAL A 196 4.30 -2.73 -10.94
N GLY A 197 5.51 -2.89 -11.49
CA GLY A 197 6.50 -1.83 -11.62
C GLY A 197 6.29 -0.98 -12.88
N LYS A 198 7.18 -0.01 -13.11
CA LYS A 198 7.17 0.81 -14.33
C LYS A 198 7.71 0.01 -15.53
N LEU A 199 8.71 -0.85 -15.30
CA LEU A 199 9.33 -1.66 -16.34
C LEU A 199 8.77 -3.08 -16.41
N TYR A 200 8.65 -3.75 -15.26
CA TYR A 200 8.23 -5.16 -15.19
C TYR A 200 7.34 -5.42 -13.98
N THR A 201 6.61 -6.53 -14.03
CA THR A 201 5.91 -7.07 -12.86
C THR A 201 6.85 -7.98 -12.08
N TYR A 202 6.99 -7.70 -10.80
CA TYR A 202 7.87 -8.43 -9.89
C TYR A 202 7.05 -9.24 -8.89
N PRO A 203 7.40 -10.51 -8.63
CA PRO A 203 6.73 -11.30 -7.60
C PRO A 203 6.99 -10.67 -6.22
N GLY A 204 5.93 -10.49 -5.44
CA GLY A 204 6.05 -10.03 -4.04
C GLY A 204 6.49 -11.16 -3.11
N SER A 205 6.28 -12.41 -3.52
CA SER A 205 6.42 -13.60 -2.68
C SER A 205 7.86 -14.09 -2.45
N ARG A 206 8.83 -13.54 -3.17
CA ARG A 206 10.21 -14.03 -3.15
C ARG A 206 11.27 -12.95 -3.38
N GLY A 207 12.52 -13.29 -3.08
CA GLY A 207 13.70 -12.45 -3.31
C GLY A 207 14.76 -12.61 -2.23
N TYR A 208 15.83 -11.82 -2.36
CA TYR A 208 16.84 -11.69 -1.30
C TYR A 208 16.43 -10.56 -0.38
N ILE A 209 16.31 -10.87 0.91
CA ILE A 209 15.73 -9.97 1.90
C ILE A 209 16.77 -9.67 2.97
N VAL A 210 16.93 -8.40 3.30
CA VAL A 210 17.75 -7.94 4.42
C VAL A 210 16.92 -7.01 5.28
N LYS A 211 16.97 -7.20 6.60
CA LYS A 211 16.38 -6.30 7.58
C LYS A 211 17.48 -5.34 8.05
N LEU A 212 17.28 -4.04 7.83
CA LEU A 212 18.28 -3.01 8.14
C LEU A 212 18.37 -2.76 9.64
N ALA A 213 19.59 -2.77 10.16
CA ALA A 213 19.88 -2.26 11.50
C ALA A 213 20.02 -0.74 11.41
N ILE A 214 18.91 -0.01 11.60
CA ILE A 214 18.92 1.46 11.55
C ILE A 214 19.26 2.04 12.93
N ARG A 215 18.93 1.36 14.02
CA ARG A 215 19.16 1.90 15.36
C ARG A 215 20.62 1.81 15.83
N ASP A 216 21.41 0.93 15.21
CA ASP A 216 22.80 0.74 15.57
C ASP A 216 23.69 1.60 14.67
N ILE A 217 24.33 2.63 15.24
CA ILE A 217 25.22 3.55 14.51
C ILE A 217 26.56 2.92 14.14
N SER A 218 26.89 1.72 14.65
CA SER A 218 28.16 1.10 14.29
C SER A 218 28.14 0.66 12.82
N ASP A 219 29.08 1.24 12.06
CA ASP A 219 29.29 0.94 10.64
C ASP A 219 29.59 -0.56 10.37
N ASP A 220 29.97 -1.29 11.42
CA ASP A 220 30.29 -2.73 11.40
C ASP A 220 29.11 -3.64 11.79
N THR A 221 27.91 -3.09 12.03
CA THR A 221 26.75 -3.95 12.29
C THR A 221 26.41 -4.82 11.07
N PRO A 222 26.16 -6.14 11.27
CA PRO A 222 25.69 -6.99 10.21
C PRO A 222 24.33 -6.46 9.73
N ASN A 223 24.19 -6.26 8.41
CA ASN A 223 23.02 -5.63 7.75
C ASN A 223 22.95 -4.10 7.79
N SER A 224 24.04 -3.41 8.12
CA SER A 224 24.16 -1.96 7.89
C SER A 224 24.27 -1.63 6.40
N ILE A 225 23.88 -0.42 6.01
CA ILE A 225 23.99 0.05 4.62
C ILE A 225 25.46 0.01 4.13
N PRO A 226 26.46 0.47 4.90
CA PRO A 226 27.87 0.36 4.51
C PRO A 226 28.33 -1.09 4.27
N VAL A 227 27.93 -2.04 5.11
CA VAL A 227 28.29 -3.46 4.95
C VAL A 227 27.63 -4.07 3.71
N LEU A 228 26.37 -3.73 3.44
CA LEU A 228 25.67 -4.17 2.23
C LEU A 228 26.31 -3.61 0.95
N LYS A 229 26.82 -2.39 1.01
CA LYS A 229 27.56 -1.77 -0.09
C LYS A 229 28.91 -2.44 -0.31
N LYS A 230 29.69 -2.67 0.76
CA LYS A 230 30.98 -3.40 0.71
C LYS A 230 30.81 -4.81 0.16
N SER A 231 29.72 -5.50 0.52
CA SER A 231 29.42 -6.85 0.06
C SER A 231 28.76 -6.94 -1.34
N LEU A 232 28.65 -5.82 -2.06
CA LEU A 232 28.07 -5.74 -3.40
C LEU A 232 26.65 -6.35 -3.47
N TRP A 233 25.82 -6.10 -2.44
CA TRP A 233 24.46 -6.63 -2.38
C TRP A 233 23.64 -6.22 -3.61
N ILE A 234 23.71 -4.94 -3.99
CA ILE A 234 23.25 -4.41 -5.28
C ILE A 234 24.39 -4.54 -6.29
N GLY A 235 24.14 -5.24 -7.40
CA GLY A 235 25.15 -5.44 -8.44
C GLY A 235 24.55 -5.46 -9.85
N ARG A 236 25.37 -5.77 -10.86
CA ARG A 236 25.01 -5.71 -12.30
C ARG A 236 23.77 -6.53 -12.67
N GLY A 237 23.55 -7.67 -12.01
CA GLY A 237 22.39 -8.53 -12.21
C GLY A 237 21.16 -8.13 -11.42
N THR A 238 21.22 -7.12 -10.55
CA THR A 238 20.04 -6.65 -9.81
C THR A 238 19.09 -5.94 -10.77
N ARG A 239 17.79 -6.26 -10.67
CA ARG A 239 16.74 -5.69 -11.53
C ARG A 239 15.78 -4.79 -10.77
N VAL A 240 15.57 -5.07 -9.50
CA VAL A 240 14.77 -4.20 -8.64
C VAL A 240 15.25 -4.29 -7.20
N VAL A 241 15.21 -3.16 -6.51
CA VAL A 241 15.40 -3.04 -5.07
C VAL A 241 14.19 -2.35 -4.48
N PHE A 242 13.59 -2.98 -3.48
CA PHE A 242 12.48 -2.45 -2.68
C PHE A 242 13.01 -2.07 -1.31
N VAL A 243 12.60 -0.90 -0.83
CA VAL A 243 12.78 -0.44 0.54
C VAL A 243 11.40 -0.29 1.15
N GLU A 244 11.09 -1.11 2.14
CA GLU A 244 9.74 -1.21 2.70
C GLU A 244 9.79 -1.09 4.23
N PHE A 245 8.99 -0.19 4.79
CA PHE A 245 8.86 -0.06 6.24
C PHE A 245 7.50 0.50 6.64
N PRO A 246 6.91 0.00 7.74
CA PRO A 246 5.70 0.58 8.31
C PRO A 246 6.03 1.58 9.44
N THR A 247 5.27 2.67 9.50
CA THR A 247 5.28 3.62 10.61
C THR A 247 3.89 3.77 11.19
N TYR A 248 3.80 4.19 12.45
CA TYR A 248 2.55 4.47 13.14
C TYR A 248 2.63 5.82 13.83
N ASN A 249 1.63 6.67 13.60
CA ASN A 249 1.47 7.95 14.27
C ASN A 249 0.47 7.77 15.42
N SER A 250 0.93 7.97 16.66
CA SER A 250 0.08 7.82 17.84
C SER A 250 -0.92 8.97 18.00
N ASN A 251 -0.60 10.17 17.51
CA ASN A 251 -1.44 11.36 17.65
C ASN A 251 -2.70 11.25 16.78
N THR A 252 -2.57 10.65 15.60
CA THR A 252 -3.64 10.55 14.60
C THR A 252 -4.16 9.12 14.42
N ASN A 253 -3.54 8.14 15.09
CA ASN A 253 -3.87 6.71 14.96
C ASN A 253 -3.83 6.20 13.50
N LEU A 254 -2.91 6.76 12.71
CA LEU A 254 -2.69 6.40 11.31
C LEU A 254 -1.41 5.56 11.16
N PHE A 255 -1.53 4.47 10.42
CA PHE A 255 -0.39 3.69 9.95
C PHE A 255 -0.01 4.17 8.56
N CYS A 256 1.28 4.24 8.25
CA CYS A 256 1.77 4.49 6.91
C CYS A 256 2.71 3.36 6.50
N VAL A 257 2.42 2.69 5.38
CA VAL A 257 3.33 1.73 4.76
C VAL A 257 4.08 2.43 3.65
N VAL A 258 5.37 2.63 3.85
CA VAL A 258 6.28 3.24 2.88
C VAL A 258 6.87 2.14 2.00
N LYS A 259 6.83 2.35 0.68
CA LYS A 259 7.52 1.52 -0.32
C LYS A 259 8.25 2.40 -1.31
N LEU A 260 9.56 2.32 -1.32
CA LEU A 260 10.44 2.94 -2.31
C LEU A 260 10.99 1.85 -3.23
N VAL A 261 11.03 2.12 -4.53
CA VAL A 261 11.40 1.12 -5.54
C VAL A 261 12.43 1.70 -6.49
N PHE A 262 13.52 0.97 -6.69
CA PHE A 262 14.58 1.25 -7.64
C PHE A 262 14.61 0.14 -8.68
N GLU A 263 14.12 0.41 -9.88
CA GLU A 263 14.16 -0.53 -10.99
C GLU A 263 15.38 -0.26 -11.86
N ILE A 264 16.12 -1.31 -12.18
CA ILE A 264 17.40 -1.23 -12.88
C ILE A 264 17.22 -1.97 -14.22
N PRO A 265 16.90 -1.27 -15.32
CA PRO A 265 16.86 -1.88 -16.65
C PRO A 265 18.23 -2.45 -17.04
N PRO A 266 18.27 -3.43 -17.97
CA PRO A 266 19.54 -3.97 -18.46
C PRO A 266 20.43 -2.94 -19.18
N THR A 267 19.90 -1.75 -19.49
CA THR A 267 20.65 -0.62 -20.04
C THR A 267 21.59 0.04 -19.02
N GLY A 268 21.43 -0.23 -17.72
CA GLY A 268 22.32 0.25 -16.65
C GLY A 268 21.86 1.53 -15.94
N GLY A 269 20.77 2.15 -16.38
CA GLY A 269 20.13 3.25 -15.65
C GLY A 269 19.34 2.78 -14.43
N VAL A 270 18.68 3.72 -13.75
CA VAL A 270 17.75 3.47 -12.63
C VAL A 270 16.47 4.25 -12.86
N VAL A 271 15.33 3.58 -12.64
CA VAL A 271 14.00 4.17 -12.67
C VAL A 271 13.42 4.07 -11.26
N THR A 272 13.14 5.20 -10.63
CA THR A 272 12.58 5.23 -9.27
C THR A 272 11.05 5.34 -9.27
N SER A 273 10.44 4.71 -8.28
CA SER A 273 9.02 4.79 -7.97
C SER A 273 8.82 4.79 -6.46
N HIS A 274 7.70 5.32 -5.99
CA HIS A 274 7.33 5.32 -4.58
C HIS A 274 5.84 5.02 -4.43
N SER A 275 5.46 4.52 -3.26
CA SER A 275 4.08 4.30 -2.86
C SER A 275 4.00 4.47 -1.35
N PHE A 276 3.20 5.42 -0.90
CA PHE A 276 2.86 5.60 0.51
C PHE A 276 1.39 5.21 0.70
N ARG A 277 1.11 4.25 1.58
CA ARG A 277 -0.26 3.82 1.89
C ARG A 277 -0.56 4.17 3.34
N VAL A 278 -1.31 5.24 3.53
CA VAL A 278 -1.81 5.66 4.84
C VAL A 278 -3.14 4.95 5.10
N VAL A 279 -3.24 4.26 6.24
CA VAL A 279 -4.40 3.45 6.60
C VAL A 279 -4.67 3.55 8.10
N ARG A 280 -5.95 3.64 8.46
CA ARG A 280 -6.41 3.53 9.85
C ARG A 280 -6.77 2.08 10.16
N LEU A 281 -5.83 1.34 10.76
CA LEU A 281 -6.04 -0.08 11.10
C LEU A 281 -6.87 -0.25 12.37
N LEU A 282 -6.68 0.63 13.36
CA LEU A 282 -7.42 0.61 14.63
C LEU A 282 -8.62 1.55 14.51
N ARG A 283 -9.78 1.00 14.12
CA ARG A 283 -10.99 1.80 13.84
C ARG A 283 -11.76 2.20 15.09
N TYR A 284 -12.03 1.27 16.00
CA TYR A 284 -12.97 1.46 17.11
C TYR A 284 -12.25 1.82 18.43
N VAL A 285 -11.81 3.07 18.55
CA VAL A 285 -11.08 3.54 19.74
C VAL A 285 -11.89 4.54 20.55
N THR A 286 -12.47 5.53 19.87
CA THR A 286 -13.20 6.64 20.49
C THR A 286 -14.71 6.40 20.48
N ILE A 287 -15.45 7.13 21.31
CA ILE A 287 -16.92 7.06 21.36
C ILE A 287 -17.54 7.39 19.99
N SER A 288 -16.97 8.35 19.27
CA SER A 288 -17.37 8.67 17.89
C SER A 288 -17.19 7.49 16.92
N ASP A 289 -16.15 6.67 17.12
CA ASP A 289 -15.94 5.49 16.28
C ASP A 289 -16.99 4.40 16.55
N TYR A 290 -17.47 4.27 17.80
CA TYR A 290 -18.58 3.38 18.13
C TYR A 290 -19.92 3.89 17.59
N ALA A 291 -20.12 5.21 17.52
CA ALA A 291 -21.28 5.79 16.83
C ALA A 291 -21.24 5.50 15.32
N LEU A 292 -20.04 5.56 14.71
CA LEU A 292 -19.84 5.15 13.32
C LEU A 292 -20.12 3.66 13.13
N LEU A 293 -19.67 2.79 14.03
CA LEU A 293 -19.98 1.36 14.00
C LEU A 293 -21.51 1.11 14.02
N ALA A 294 -22.27 1.84 14.84
CA ALA A 294 -23.72 1.72 14.85
C ALA A 294 -24.33 2.10 13.49
N CYS A 295 -23.81 3.15 12.83
CA CYS A 295 -24.23 3.53 11.47
C CYS A 295 -23.84 2.46 10.44
N GLU A 296 -22.63 1.87 10.52
CA GLU A 296 -22.19 0.76 9.66
C GLU A 296 -23.11 -0.46 9.81
N VAL A 297 -23.52 -0.80 11.04
CA VAL A 297 -24.47 -1.89 11.31
C VAL A 297 -25.85 -1.58 10.71
N ILE A 298 -26.35 -0.35 10.83
CA ILE A 298 -27.62 0.06 10.22
C ILE A 298 -27.55 -0.06 8.68
N VAL A 299 -26.46 0.40 8.06
CA VAL A 299 -26.25 0.25 6.61
C VAL A 299 -26.19 -1.22 6.22
N PHE A 300 -25.52 -2.07 7.00
CA PHE A 300 -25.48 -3.51 6.76
C PHE A 300 -26.88 -4.15 6.82
N LEU A 301 -27.70 -3.76 7.80
CA LEU A 301 -29.09 -4.22 7.91
C LEU A 301 -29.94 -3.76 6.72
N PHE A 302 -29.77 -2.52 6.24
CA PHE A 302 -30.43 -2.06 5.02
C PHE A 302 -30.02 -2.90 3.81
N ILE A 303 -28.72 -3.17 3.62
CA ILE A 303 -28.23 -4.01 2.52
C ILE A 303 -28.86 -5.41 2.61
N LEU A 304 -28.92 -6.01 3.80
CA LEU A 304 -29.54 -7.32 4.00
C LEU A 304 -31.04 -7.30 3.70
N ALA A 305 -31.76 -6.26 4.12
CA ALA A 305 -33.17 -6.11 3.80
C ALA A 305 -33.39 -5.99 2.28
N TYR A 306 -32.61 -5.15 1.60
CA TYR A 306 -32.69 -4.99 0.14
C TYR A 306 -32.34 -6.28 -0.61
N THR A 307 -31.35 -7.07 -0.16
CA THR A 307 -31.03 -8.35 -0.81
C THR A 307 -32.15 -9.39 -0.62
N VAL A 308 -32.81 -9.41 0.54
CA VAL A 308 -34.00 -10.25 0.76
C VAL A 308 -35.16 -9.81 -0.13
N PHE A 309 -35.43 -8.50 -0.21
CA PHE A 309 -36.49 -7.98 -1.08
C PHE A 309 -36.24 -8.30 -2.55
N LEU A 310 -35.01 -8.07 -3.04
CA LEU A 310 -34.61 -8.43 -4.39
C LEU A 310 -34.74 -9.96 -4.63
N GLY A 311 -34.41 -10.78 -3.63
CA GLY A 311 -34.57 -12.23 -3.71
C GLY A 311 -36.03 -12.68 -3.83
N ILE A 312 -36.93 -12.05 -3.07
CA ILE A 312 -38.38 -12.30 -3.16
C ILE A 312 -38.89 -11.87 -4.54
N GLU A 313 -38.51 -10.69 -5.00
CA GLU A 313 -38.88 -10.16 -6.31
C GLU A 313 -38.42 -11.07 -7.46
N LEU A 314 -37.17 -11.53 -7.42
CA LEU A 314 -36.64 -12.49 -8.39
C LEU A 314 -37.40 -13.82 -8.37
N ASN A 315 -37.90 -14.26 -7.21
CA ASN A 315 -38.70 -15.48 -7.11
C ASN A 315 -40.09 -15.32 -7.73
N HIS A 316 -40.70 -14.14 -7.60
CA HIS A 316 -42.03 -13.87 -8.16
C HIS A 316 -41.99 -13.52 -9.66
N LEU A 317 -41.08 -12.65 -10.10
CA LEU A 317 -41.00 -12.14 -11.48
C LEU A 317 -40.08 -12.99 -12.37
N GLY A 318 -39.23 -13.83 -11.80
CA GLY A 318 -38.32 -14.70 -12.55
C GLY A 318 -37.37 -13.94 -13.49
N ALA A 319 -37.20 -14.45 -14.71
CA ALA A 319 -36.32 -13.83 -15.72
C ALA A 319 -36.83 -12.48 -16.24
N LEU A 320 -38.09 -12.13 -15.96
CA LEU A 320 -38.71 -10.88 -16.41
C LEU A 320 -38.15 -9.68 -15.64
N ALA A 321 -37.77 -9.87 -14.36
CA ALA A 321 -37.02 -8.88 -13.59
C ALA A 321 -35.71 -8.53 -14.30
N LEU A 322 -34.87 -9.51 -14.67
CA LEU A 322 -33.57 -9.26 -15.30
C LEU A 322 -33.60 -8.53 -16.66
N THR A 323 -34.77 -8.42 -17.29
CA THR A 323 -34.94 -7.67 -18.55
C THR A 323 -35.29 -6.20 -18.34
N ARG A 324 -35.69 -5.81 -17.12
CA ARG A 324 -35.97 -4.43 -16.77
C ARG A 324 -34.67 -3.72 -16.39
N PHE A 325 -34.59 -2.44 -16.75
CA PHE A 325 -33.38 -1.64 -16.55
C PHE A 325 -33.19 -1.18 -15.10
N TRP A 326 -34.30 -1.06 -14.35
CA TRP A 326 -34.31 -0.48 -12.99
C TRP A 326 -34.44 -1.52 -11.87
N SER A 327 -34.69 -2.78 -12.22
CA SER A 327 -34.57 -3.95 -11.34
C SER A 327 -33.14 -4.49 -11.37
#